data_AF-A0A947RM66-F1
#
_entry.id   AF-A0A947RM66-F1
#
_cell.length_a   1.000
_cell.length_b   1.000
_cell.length_c   1.000
_cell.angle_alpha   90.00
_cell.angle_beta   90.00
_cell.angle_gamma   90.00
#
_symmetry.space_group_name_H-M   'P 1'
#
loop_
_entity.id
_entity.type
_entity.pdbx_description
1 polymer ?
#
loop_
_entity_poly.entity_id
_entity_poly.type
_entity_poly.pdbx_seq_one_letter_code
_entity_poly.pdbx_strand_id
1 'polypeptide(L)'
;MTKKHLNNKVSYGFSLIELLVVIAIIGILSATVLVSLGGARAKARLGRTQSQLAALHPHLVMCINDEDTFFNGTPTAGTTQLCGGTSVVFPVLPSNWSYNATVSTSGLEAYSATTAEGDAWTITCTETGCTTTP
;
A
#
# COMPACT_ATOMS: atom_id res chain seq x y z
N MET A 1 -69.87 -13.33 -34.50
CA MET A 1 -69.62 -12.69 -33.19
C MET A 1 -68.39 -13.33 -32.56
N THR A 2 -67.22 -12.68 -32.64
CA THR A 2 -65.95 -13.19 -32.09
C THR A 2 -65.67 -12.55 -30.73
N LYS A 3 -65.75 -13.34 -29.65
CA LYS A 3 -65.38 -12.90 -28.28
C LYS A 3 -63.86 -12.70 -28.21
N LYS A 4 -63.43 -11.46 -28.02
CA LYS A 4 -62.02 -11.09 -27.79
C LYS A 4 -61.71 -11.25 -26.30
N HIS A 5 -60.85 -12.20 -25.94
CA HIS A 5 -60.38 -12.40 -24.56
C HIS A 5 -59.42 -11.26 -24.18
N LEU A 6 -59.80 -10.43 -23.20
CA LEU A 6 -58.92 -9.41 -22.60
C LEU A 6 -58.00 -10.09 -21.59
N ASN A 7 -56.73 -10.25 -21.95
CA ASN A 7 -55.69 -10.79 -21.07
C ASN A 7 -55.25 -9.69 -20.08
N ASN A 8 -55.70 -9.77 -18.83
CA ASN A 8 -55.37 -8.80 -17.77
C ASN A 8 -53.94 -9.06 -17.28
N LYS A 9 -52.95 -8.36 -17.86
CA LYS A 9 -51.56 -8.37 -17.41
C LYS A 9 -51.47 -7.55 -16.11
N VAL A 10 -51.35 -8.22 -14.96
CA VAL A 10 -51.08 -7.56 -13.68
C VAL A 10 -49.70 -6.90 -13.74
N SER A 11 -49.66 -5.57 -13.66
CA SER A 11 -48.41 -4.81 -13.57
C SER A 11 -48.03 -4.68 -12.10
N TYR A 12 -46.94 -5.34 -11.70
CA TYR A 12 -46.35 -5.14 -10.38
C TYR A 12 -45.44 -3.91 -10.44
N GLY A 13 -45.86 -2.82 -9.79
CA GLY A 13 -45.04 -1.61 -9.61
C GLY A 13 -44.32 -1.65 -8.28
N PHE A 14 -43.07 -1.19 -8.25
CA PHE A 14 -42.30 -0.99 -7.01
C PHE A 14 -42.91 0.17 -6.23
N SER A 15 -43.07 0.04 -4.92
CA SER A 15 -43.55 1.14 -4.08
C SER A 15 -42.46 2.18 -3.85
N LEU A 16 -42.83 3.45 -3.82
CA LEU A 16 -41.91 4.55 -3.49
C LEU A 16 -41.28 4.35 -2.10
N ILE A 17 -42.03 3.79 -1.14
CA ILE A 17 -41.51 3.51 0.20
C ILE A 17 -40.48 2.38 0.19
N GLU A 18 -40.64 1.39 -0.69
CA GLU A 18 -39.70 0.28 -0.83
C GLU A 18 -38.37 0.78 -1.36
N LEU A 19 -38.39 1.67 -2.36
CA LEU A 19 -37.17 2.27 -2.90
C LEU A 19 -36.51 3.22 -1.87
N LEU A 20 -37.32 3.98 -1.12
CA LEU A 20 -36.84 4.92 -0.11
C LEU A 20 -36.13 4.22 1.06
N VAL A 21 -36.68 3.10 1.55
CA VAL A 21 -36.04 2.31 2.62
C VAL A 21 -34.72 1.71 2.15
N VAL A 22 -34.63 1.25 0.90
CA VAL A 22 -33.41 0.63 0.37
C VAL A 22 -32.25 1.61 0.34
N ILE A 23 -32.47 2.83 -0.16
CA ILE A 23 -31.40 3.85 -0.18
C ILE A 23 -31.01 4.29 1.24
N ALA A 24 -31.95 4.30 2.18
CA ALA A 24 -31.66 4.60 3.58
C ALA A 24 -30.75 3.53 4.21
N ILE A 25 -31.04 2.25 3.99
CA ILE A 25 -30.22 1.15 4.50
C ILE A 25 -28.83 1.15 3.85
N ILE A 26 -28.74 1.30 2.52
CA ILE A 26 -27.45 1.38 1.81
C ILE A 26 -26.62 2.56 2.32
N GLY A 27 -27.26 3.71 2.60
CA GLY A 27 -26.61 4.89 3.19
C GLY A 27 -25.93 4.58 4.51
N ILE A 28 -26.64 3.94 5.45
CA ILE A 28 -26.11 3.57 6.77
C ILE A 28 -24.94 2.58 6.63
N LEU A 29 -25.11 1.53 5.83
CA LEU A 29 -24.06 0.52 5.64
C LEU A 29 -22.82 1.14 4.98
N SER A 30 -22.99 1.99 3.96
CA SER A 30 -21.87 2.61 3.24
C SER A 30 -21.05 3.56 4.11
N ALA A 31 -21.68 4.31 5.02
CA ALA A 31 -20.99 5.22 5.92
C ALA A 31 -19.99 4.48 6.84
N THR A 32 -20.39 3.33 7.39
CA THR A 32 -19.51 2.53 8.26
C THR A 32 -18.32 1.92 7.52
N VAL A 33 -18.51 1.52 6.27
CA VAL A 33 -17.44 0.95 5.42
C VAL A 33 -16.41 2.01 5.07
N LEU A 34 -16.83 3.25 4.79
CA LEU A 34 -15.90 4.33 4.42
C LEU A 34 -14.91 4.65 5.53
N VAL A 35 -15.34 4.62 6.79
CA VAL A 35 -14.46 4.87 7.95
C VAL A 35 -13.39 3.78 8.09
N SER A 36 -13.75 2.52 7.88
CA SER A 36 -12.79 1.40 8.01
C SER A 36 -11.82 1.29 6.83
N LEU A 37 -12.22 1.74 5.63
CA LEU A 37 -11.44 1.63 4.41
C LEU A 37 -10.16 2.50 4.44
N GLY A 38 -10.16 3.64 5.14
CA GLY A 38 -8.99 4.49 5.29
C GLY A 38 -7.81 3.76 5.95
N GLY A 39 -8.04 3.17 7.12
CA GLY A 39 -7.03 2.39 7.84
C GLY A 39 -6.62 1.11 7.09
N ALA A 40 -7.57 0.44 6.42
CA ALA A 40 -7.27 -0.74 5.61
C ALA A 40 -6.31 -0.41 4.43
N ARG A 41 -6.50 0.73 3.77
CA ARG A 41 -5.61 1.21 2.69
C ARG A 41 -4.23 1.56 3.23
N ALA A 42 -4.13 2.19 4.40
CA ALA A 42 -2.85 2.49 5.03
C ALA A 42 -2.06 1.21 5.37
N LYS A 43 -2.71 0.23 6.00
CA LYS A 43 -2.10 -1.09 6.29
C LYS A 43 -1.69 -1.85 5.02
N ALA A 44 -2.49 -1.77 3.96
CA ALA A 44 -2.12 -2.37 2.68
C ALA A 44 -0.86 -1.73 2.07
N ARG A 45 -0.69 -0.40 2.20
CA ARG A 45 0.53 0.30 1.78
C ARG A 45 1.73 -0.13 2.62
N LEU A 46 1.57 -0.24 3.95
CA LEU A 46 2.59 -0.76 4.86
C LEU A 46 3.07 -2.16 4.45
N GLY A 47 2.13 -3.09 4.23
CA GLY A 47 2.48 -4.45 3.79
C GLY A 47 3.20 -4.49 2.44
N ARG A 48 2.80 -3.62 1.49
CA ARG A 48 3.51 -3.47 0.21
C ARG A 48 4.94 -2.98 0.43
N THR A 49 5.14 -1.91 1.18
CA THR A 49 6.49 -1.40 1.45
C THR A 49 7.36 -2.43 2.16
N GLN A 50 6.81 -3.14 3.16
CA GLN A 50 7.52 -4.22 3.85
C GLN A 50 8.00 -5.31 2.89
N SER A 51 7.14 -5.74 1.96
CA SER A 51 7.52 -6.74 0.95
C SER A 51 8.60 -6.23 -0.01
N GLN A 52 8.56 -4.95 -0.40
CA GLN A 52 9.55 -4.34 -1.27
C GLN A 52 10.93 -4.27 -0.61
N LEU A 53 10.98 -3.88 0.67
CA LEU A 53 12.24 -3.82 1.42
C LEU A 53 12.77 -5.22 1.73
N ALA A 54 11.91 -6.17 2.07
CA ALA A 54 12.33 -7.57 2.25
C ALA A 54 12.95 -8.15 0.97
N ALA A 55 12.46 -7.79 -0.21
CA ALA A 55 13.04 -8.19 -1.49
C ALA A 55 14.39 -7.53 -1.79
N LEU A 56 14.65 -6.33 -1.25
CA LEU A 56 15.94 -5.65 -1.37
C LEU A 56 17.00 -6.19 -0.41
N HIS A 57 16.61 -6.67 0.77
CA HIS A 57 17.52 -7.17 1.79
C HIS A 57 18.60 -8.17 1.31
N PRO A 58 18.31 -9.22 0.51
CA PRO A 58 19.36 -10.12 0.02
C PRO A 58 20.37 -9.43 -0.89
N HIS A 59 19.93 -8.43 -1.67
CA HIS A 59 20.83 -7.64 -2.51
C HIS A 59 21.73 -6.75 -1.65
N LEU A 60 21.22 -6.21 -0.54
CA LEU A 60 22.03 -5.47 0.43
C LEU A 60 23.12 -6.37 1.01
N VAL A 61 22.75 -7.56 1.48
CA VAL A 61 23.72 -8.52 2.05
C VAL A 61 24.78 -8.91 1.04
N MET A 62 24.41 -9.08 -0.23
CA MET A 62 25.37 -9.31 -1.32
C MET A 62 26.36 -8.14 -1.46
N CYS A 63 25.87 -6.89 -1.53
CA CYS A 63 26.74 -5.71 -1.60
C CYS A 63 27.73 -5.62 -0.42
N ILE A 64 27.31 -6.04 0.79
CA ILE A 64 28.17 -6.05 1.98
C ILE A 64 29.27 -7.09 1.85
N ASN A 65 28.93 -8.29 1.38
CA ASN A 65 29.91 -9.36 1.20
C ASN A 65 30.93 -9.07 0.10
N ASP A 66 30.54 -8.31 -0.93
CA ASP A 66 31.41 -7.95 -2.06
C ASP A 66 32.28 -6.71 -1.78
N GLU A 67 32.20 -6.12 -0.57
CA GLU A 67 32.89 -4.89 -0.18
C GLU A 67 32.60 -3.70 -1.12
N ASP A 68 31.41 -3.68 -1.72
CA ASP A 68 31.01 -2.67 -2.69
C ASP A 68 30.79 -1.30 -2.05
N THR A 69 30.93 -0.25 -2.86
CA THR A 69 30.56 1.10 -2.43
C THR A 69 29.05 1.24 -2.29
N PHE A 70 28.61 1.68 -1.12
CA PHE A 70 27.19 1.88 -0.84
C PHE A 70 26.70 3.25 -1.27
N PHE A 71 25.42 3.32 -1.63
CA PHE A 71 24.77 4.62 -1.78
C PHE A 71 24.76 5.39 -0.46
N ASN A 72 25.15 6.66 -0.50
CA ASN A 72 25.17 7.56 0.63
C ASN A 72 24.21 8.74 0.40
N GLY A 73 23.14 8.81 1.18
CA GLY A 73 22.13 9.87 1.13
C GLY A 73 20.70 9.34 1.15
N THR A 74 19.74 10.17 0.77
CA THR A 74 18.34 9.75 0.59
C THR A 74 18.11 9.22 -0.82
N PRO A 75 17.77 7.92 -0.99
CA PRO A 75 17.65 7.36 -2.33
C PRO A 75 16.40 7.88 -3.02
N THR A 76 16.56 8.17 -4.31
CA THR A 76 15.43 8.45 -5.19
C THR A 76 14.84 7.13 -5.68
N ALA A 77 13.56 6.94 -5.38
CA ALA A 77 12.85 5.72 -5.71
C ALA A 77 12.84 5.47 -7.23
N GLY A 78 13.21 4.26 -7.63
CA GLY A 78 13.26 3.80 -9.02
C GLY A 78 14.53 4.18 -9.79
N THR A 79 15.46 4.96 -9.21
CA THR A 79 16.64 5.45 -9.95
C THR A 79 17.95 5.23 -9.20
N THR A 80 17.96 5.38 -7.87
CA THR A 80 19.17 5.21 -7.09
C THR A 80 19.53 3.73 -6.98
N GLN A 81 20.77 3.39 -7.35
CA GLN A 81 21.32 2.05 -7.17
C GLN A 81 21.63 1.79 -5.70
N LEU A 82 21.47 0.53 -5.26
CA LEU A 82 21.69 0.13 -3.87
C LEU A 82 23.18 0.18 -3.50
N CYS A 83 24.02 -0.34 -4.37
CA CYS A 83 25.48 -0.33 -4.27
C CYS A 83 26.10 -0.23 -5.67
N GLY A 84 27.36 0.21 -5.73
CA GLY A 84 28.16 0.25 -6.95
C GLY A 84 28.20 -1.12 -7.63
N GLY A 85 28.30 -1.16 -8.96
CA GLY A 85 28.43 -2.42 -9.70
C GLY A 85 27.14 -3.21 -9.95
N THR A 86 26.03 -2.90 -9.27
CA THR A 86 24.75 -3.61 -9.45
C THR A 86 23.71 -2.80 -10.25
N SER A 87 22.82 -3.46 -10.99
CA SER A 87 21.65 -2.80 -11.62
C SER A 87 20.43 -2.75 -10.69
N VAL A 88 20.59 -3.10 -9.41
CA VAL A 88 19.50 -3.14 -8.44
C VAL A 88 19.27 -1.73 -7.90
N VAL A 89 18.06 -1.24 -8.09
CA VAL A 89 17.63 0.10 -7.65
C VAL A 89 16.63 0.01 -6.51
N PHE A 90 16.60 1.05 -5.67
CA PHE A 90 15.53 1.21 -4.69
C PHE A 90 14.17 1.23 -5.40
N PRO A 91 13.18 0.41 -5.01
CA PRO A 91 11.89 0.33 -5.69
C PRO A 91 11.05 1.58 -5.48
N VAL A 92 10.03 1.77 -6.32
CA VAL A 92 9.05 2.84 -6.14
C VAL A 92 8.17 2.53 -4.94
N LEU A 93 8.18 3.42 -3.95
CA LEU A 93 7.33 3.30 -2.76
C LEU A 93 5.90 3.77 -3.02
N PRO A 94 4.90 3.31 -2.25
CA PRO A 94 3.55 3.85 -2.29
C PRO A 94 3.51 5.35 -1.96
N SER A 95 2.44 6.05 -2.35
CA SER A 95 2.23 7.46 -1.98
C SER A 95 2.40 7.69 -0.48
N ASN A 96 3.04 8.80 -0.10
CA ASN A 96 3.28 9.24 1.29
C ASN A 96 4.30 8.40 2.07
N TRP A 97 5.02 7.52 1.37
CA TRP A 97 6.23 6.87 1.87
C TRP A 97 7.48 7.54 1.30
N SER A 98 8.52 7.67 2.12
CA SER A 98 9.81 8.20 1.72
C SER A 98 10.93 7.33 2.27
N TYR A 99 12.03 7.22 1.52
CA TYR A 99 13.24 6.62 2.04
C TYR A 99 13.99 7.56 2.98
N ASN A 100 14.62 6.98 3.99
CA ASN A 100 15.62 7.61 4.83
C ASN A 100 16.77 6.60 5.01
N ALA A 101 17.99 6.94 4.60
CA ALA A 101 19.14 6.05 4.78
C ALA A 101 20.08 6.63 5.81
N THR A 102 20.55 5.79 6.73
CA THR A 102 21.60 6.12 7.70
C THR A 102 22.83 5.31 7.29
N VAL A 103 23.85 6.03 6.83
CA VAL A 103 25.14 5.46 6.43
C VAL A 103 26.15 5.78 7.52
N SER A 104 26.92 4.79 7.97
CA SER A 104 28.09 5.04 8.79
C SER A 104 29.35 4.91 7.94
N THR A 105 30.45 5.43 8.45
CA THR A 105 31.72 5.61 7.74
C THR A 105 32.38 4.32 7.24
N SER A 106 31.77 3.15 7.48
CA SER A 106 32.23 1.82 7.04
C SER A 106 31.18 1.03 6.25
N GLY A 107 30.00 1.58 5.94
CA GLY A 107 28.93 0.88 5.21
C GLY A 107 27.52 1.40 5.49
N LEU A 108 26.52 0.74 4.89
CA LEU A 108 25.10 1.05 5.10
C LEU A 108 24.61 0.32 6.38
N GLU A 109 24.61 0.99 7.53
CA GLU A 109 24.19 0.37 8.80
C GLU A 109 22.69 0.07 8.83
N ALA A 110 21.88 0.94 8.22
CA ALA A 110 20.46 0.74 8.08
C ALA A 110 19.89 1.61 6.95
N TYR A 111 19.00 1.03 6.14
CA TYR A 111 18.09 1.81 5.31
C TYR A 111 16.69 1.72 5.88
N SER A 112 15.93 2.81 5.78
CA SER A 112 14.57 2.86 6.28
C SER A 112 13.61 3.47 5.27
N ALA A 113 12.34 3.12 5.38
CA ALA A 113 11.25 3.82 4.72
C ALA A 113 10.24 4.26 5.78
N THR A 114 9.83 5.52 5.72
CA THR A 114 8.93 6.15 6.68
C THR A 114 7.66 6.64 6.01
N THR A 115 6.54 6.66 6.73
CA THR A 115 5.30 7.33 6.31
C THR A 115 5.13 8.68 6.96
N ALA A 116 4.62 9.64 6.18
CA ALA A 116 4.32 10.99 6.66
C ALA A 116 2.86 11.19 7.13
N GLU A 117 2.00 10.15 7.14
CA GLU A 117 0.56 10.31 7.41
C GLU A 117 0.00 9.31 8.43
N GLY A 118 -0.81 9.83 9.36
CA GLY A 118 -1.85 9.12 10.14
C GLY A 118 -1.34 8.17 11.22
N ASP A 119 -0.46 7.25 10.83
CA ASP A 119 0.30 6.34 11.67
C ASP A 119 1.73 6.37 11.10
N ALA A 120 2.68 6.96 11.82
CA ALA A 120 4.05 7.23 11.34
C ALA A 120 4.93 5.98 11.35
N TRP A 121 4.59 4.99 10.53
CA TRP A 121 5.35 3.76 10.41
C TRP A 121 6.74 4.00 9.83
N THR A 122 7.73 3.40 10.49
CA THR A 122 9.10 3.30 10.02
C THR A 122 9.44 1.82 9.83
N ILE A 123 9.88 1.45 8.64
CA ILE A 123 10.48 0.15 8.39
C ILE A 123 11.97 0.35 8.29
N THR A 124 12.73 -0.26 9.19
CA THR A 124 14.19 -0.17 9.23
C THR A 124 14.79 -1.54 8.93
N CYS A 125 15.62 -1.60 7.92
CA CYS A 125 16.34 -2.80 7.50
C CYS A 125 17.84 -2.62 7.74
N THR A 126 18.40 -3.56 8.48
CA THR A 126 19.83 -3.71 8.74
C THR A 126 20.33 -4.99 8.07
N GLU A 127 21.61 -5.32 8.27
CA GLU A 127 22.21 -6.59 7.82
C GLU A 127 21.53 -7.82 8.42
N THR A 128 20.94 -7.70 9.61
CA THR A 128 20.33 -8.82 10.34
C THR A 128 18.84 -9.00 10.05
N GLY A 129 18.21 -8.03 9.38
CA GLY A 129 16.82 -8.11 8.95
C GLY A 129 16.09 -6.78 8.97
N CYS A 130 14.78 -6.83 8.72
CA CYS A 130 13.90 -5.67 8.72
C CYS A 130 12.95 -5.69 9.91
N THR A 131 12.83 -4.55 10.59
CA THR A 131 11.88 -4.32 11.69
C THR A 131 10.92 -3.20 11.32
N THR A 132 9.68 -3.29 11.80
CA THR A 132 8.62 -2.30 11.53
C THR A 132 8.17 -1.69 12.85
N THR A 133 8.28 -0.37 12.99
CA THR A 133 7.87 0.37 14.18
C THR A 133 6.80 1.40 13.83
N PRO A 134 5.76 1.60 14.67
CA PRO A 134 4.80 2.68 14.50
C PRO A 134 5.37 4.05 14.85
#